data_AF-A0A929EU39-F1
#
_entry.id   AF-A0A929EU39-F1
#
_cell.length_a   1.000
_cell.length_b   1.000
_cell.length_c   1.000
_cell.angle_alpha   90.00
_cell.angle_beta   90.00
_cell.angle_gamma   90.00
#
_symmetry.space_group_name_H-M   'P 1'
#
loop_
_entity.id
_entity.type
_entity.pdbx_description
1 polymer ?
#
loop_
_entity_poly.entity_id
_entity_poly.type
_entity_poly.pdbx_seq_one_letter_code
_entity_poly.pdbx_strand_id
1 'polypeptide(L)' 'MPRLEGGEHHKLAIALKEANETEYWILLLNETGYLEASAFDSIHGDIVELLKLLTSIIKTSKNS' A
#
# COMPACT_ATOMS: atom_id res chain seq x y z
N MET A 1 -7.09 -2.44 21.69
CA MET A 1 -7.13 -3.22 20.44
C MET A 1 -6.63 -4.63 20.73
N PRO A 2 -7.23 -5.69 20.18
CA PRO A 2 -6.71 -7.06 20.31
C PRO A 2 -5.35 -7.17 19.61
N ARG A 3 -4.42 -7.95 20.16
CA ARG A 3 -3.16 -8.29 19.48
C ARG A 3 -3.47 -9.16 18.27
N LEU A 4 -2.97 -8.77 17.10
CA LEU A 4 -3.05 -9.59 15.90
C LEU A 4 -2.19 -10.85 16.10
N GLU A 5 -2.78 -12.04 15.91
CA GLU A 5 -2.01 -13.28 15.99
C GLU A 5 -0.97 -13.34 14.86
N GLY A 6 0.10 -14.12 15.00
CA GLY A 6 1.25 -14.10 14.08
C GLY A 6 0.90 -14.27 12.59
N GLY A 7 -0.22 -14.94 12.27
CA GLY A 7 -0.74 -15.07 10.92
C GLY A 7 -1.33 -13.77 10.33
N GLU A 8 -1.94 -12.91 11.13
CA GLU A 8 -2.53 -11.65 10.69
C GLU A 8 -1.46 -10.60 10.38
N HIS A 9 -0.41 -10.53 11.20
CA HIS A 9 0.75 -9.68 10.92
C HIS A 9 1.46 -10.09 9.62
N HIS A 10 1.58 -11.39 9.36
CA HIS A 10 2.15 -11.90 8.11
C HIS A 10 1.33 -11.47 6.89
N LYS A 11 -0.01 -11.57 6.97
CA LYS A 11 -0.91 -11.11 5.91
C LYS A 11 -0.78 -9.61 5.63
N LEU A 12 -0.66 -8.79 6.67
CA LEU A 12 -0.45 -7.34 6.51
C LEU A 12 0.91 -7.01 5.90
N ALA A 13 1.97 -7.75 6.24
CA ALA A 13 3.27 -7.59 5.62
C ALA A 13 3.24 -7.95 4.12
N ILE A 14 2.53 -9.02 3.75
CA ILE A 14 2.29 -9.36 2.33
C ILE A 14 1.50 -8.24 1.65
N ALA A 15 0.39 -7.78 2.22
CA ALA A 15 -0.41 -6.69 1.66
C ALA A 15 0.42 -5.42 1.43
N LEU A 16 1.31 -5.07 2.37
CA LEU A 16 2.23 -3.94 2.21
C LEU A 16 3.21 -4.16 1.03
N LYS A 17 3.78 -5.35 0.89
CA LYS A 17 4.66 -5.69 -0.25
C LYS A 17 3.92 -5.56 -1.58
N GLU A 18 2.75 -6.17 -1.71
CA GLU A 18 1.95 -6.13 -2.94
C GLU A 18 1.50 -4.69 -3.28
N ALA A 19 1.18 -3.87 -2.27
CA ALA A 19 0.85 -2.46 -2.46
C ALA A 19 2.05 -1.64 -2.98
N ASN A 20 3.27 -1.89 -2.49
CA ASN A 20 4.48 -1.24 -3.01
C ASN A 20 4.76 -1.65 -4.47
N GLU A 21 4.59 -2.93 -4.80
CA GLU A 21 4.73 -3.40 -6.19
C GLU A 21 3.68 -2.77 -7.10
N THR A 22 2.45 -2.60 -6.61
CA THR A 22 1.37 -1.91 -7.35
C THR A 22 1.69 -0.44 -7.59
N GLU A 23 2.18 0.28 -6.57
CA GLU A 23 2.64 1.68 -6.72
C GLU A 23 3.73 1.80 -7.78
N TYR A 24 4.72 0.90 -7.76
CA TYR A 24 5.77 0.85 -8.79
C TYR A 24 5.19 0.73 -10.20
N TRP A 25 4.23 -0.18 -10.42
CA TRP A 25 3.59 -0.33 -11.73
C TRP A 25 2.79 0.91 -12.14
N ILE A 26 2.09 1.56 -11.22
CA ILE A 26 1.36 2.80 -11.48
C ILE A 26 2.32 3.90 -11.94
N LEU A 27 3.46 4.07 -11.26
CA LEU A 27 4.48 5.04 -11.63
C LEU A 27 5.05 4.73 -13.03
N LEU A 28 5.40 3.47 -13.30
CA LEU A 28 5.93 3.08 -14.60
C LEU A 28 4.93 3.31 -15.74
N LEU A 29 3.65 2.98 -15.52
CA LEU A 29 2.59 3.20 -16.52
C LEU A 29 2.38 4.70 -16.80
N ASN A 30 2.50 5.55 -15.78
CA ASN A 30 2.46 7.00 -15.96
C ASN A 30 3.68 7.52 -16.73
N GLU A 31 4.89 7.08 -16.36
CA GLU A 31 6.13 7.49 -17.04
C GLU A 31 6.19 7.05 -18.50
N THR A 32 5.57 5.92 -18.83
CA THR A 32 5.50 5.37 -20.20
C THR A 32 4.30 5.88 -20.99
N GLY A 33 3.49 6.78 -20.43
CA GLY A 33 2.35 7.41 -21.11
C GLY A 33 1.15 6.50 -21.33
N TYR A 34 1.03 5.41 -20.56
CA TYR A 34 -0.13 4.51 -20.60
C TYR A 34 -1.30 5.00 -19.74
N LEU A 35 -1.07 5.97 -18.84
CA LEU A 35 -2.10 6.59 -18.02
C LEU A 35 -2.27 8.07 -18.39
N GLU A 36 -3.53 8.48 -18.54
CA GLU A 36 -3.90 9.89 -18.53
C GLU A 36 -3.63 10.50 -17.14
N ALA A 37 -3.23 11.76 -17.08
CA ALA A 37 -2.85 12.43 -15.83
C ALA A 37 -3.93 12.32 -14.75
N SER A 38 -5.21 12.49 -15.12
CA SER A 38 -6.32 12.36 -14.18
C SER A 38 -6.51 10.95 -13.62
N ALA A 39 -6.22 9.92 -14.43
CA ALA A 39 -6.29 8.53 -13.99
C ALA A 39 -5.14 8.20 -13.05
N PHE A 40 -3.93 8.67 -13.37
CA PHE A 40 -2.77 8.56 -12.50
C PHE A 40 -3.01 9.26 -11.16
N ASP A 41 -3.41 10.53 -11.15
CA ASP A 41 -3.63 11.30 -9.93
C ASP A 41 -4.65 10.63 -8.99
N SER A 42 -5.72 10.07 -9.56
CA SER A 42 -6.72 9.32 -8.80
C SER A 42 -6.13 8.04 -8.19
N ILE A 43 -5.59 7.14 -9.01
CA ILE A 43 -5.15 5.81 -8.54
C ILE A 43 -3.88 5.88 -7.68
N HIS A 44 -2.99 6.82 -7.98
CA HIS A 44 -1.78 7.06 -7.21
C HIS A 44 -2.12 7.65 -5.83
N GLY A 45 -3.13 8.53 -5.76
CA GLY A 45 -3.65 9.03 -4.47
C GLY A 45 -4.10 7.89 -3.56
N ASP A 46 -4.93 6.98 -4.08
CA ASP A 46 -5.50 5.85 -3.34
C ASP A 46 -4.41 4.89 -2.84
N ILE A 47 -3.44 4.52 -3.68
CA ILE A 47 -2.37 3.58 -3.28
C ILE A 47 -1.45 4.19 -2.20
N VAL A 48 -1.16 5.50 -2.29
CA VAL A 48 -0.36 6.21 -1.28
C VAL A 48 -1.09 6.24 0.07
N GLU A 49 -2.41 6.46 0.08
CA GLU A 49 -3.20 6.40 1.31
C GLU A 49 -3.21 4.97 1.90
N LEU A 50 -3.40 3.95 1.05
CA LEU A 50 -3.37 2.55 1.48
C LEU A 50 -2.01 2.17 2.11
N LEU A 51 -0.90 2.58 1.51
CA LEU A 51 0.45 2.36 2.04
C LEU A 51 0.63 3.01 3.42
N LYS A 52 0.12 4.24 3.61
CA LYS A 52 0.15 4.92 4.91
C LYS A 52 -0.64 4.16 5.97
N LEU A 53 -1.85 3.71 5.63
CA LEU A 53 -2.70 2.94 6.53
C LEU A 53 -2.06 1.61 6.93
N LEU A 54 -1.61 0.81 5.96
CA LEU A 54 -0.93 -0.47 6.21
C LEU A 54 0.31 -0.28 7.08
N THR A 55 1.14 0.73 6.75
CA THR A 55 2.33 1.07 7.54
C THR A 55 1.97 1.46 8.97
N SER A 56 0.93 2.27 9.16
CA SER A 56 0.45 2.68 10.48
C SER A 56 -0.02 1.47 11.28
N ILE A 57 -0.90 0.62 10.71
CA ILE A 57 -1.44 -0.58 11.37
C ILE A 57 -0.32 -1.52 11.82
N ILE A 58 0.64 -1.80 10.93
CA ILE A 58 1.78 -2.69 11.24
C ILE A 58 2.61 -2.09 12.38
N LYS A 59 2.93 -0.78 12.34
CA LYS A 59 3.71 -0.11 13.38
C LYS A 59 2.98 -0.12 14.73
N THR A 60 1.68 0.18 14.75
CA THR A 60 0.89 0.19 15.98
C THR A 60 0.67 -1.22 16.54
N SER A 61 0.57 -2.23 15.67
CA SER A 61 0.40 -3.63 16.08
C SER A 61 1.67 -4.24 16.69
N LYS A 62 2.87 -3.71 16.38
CA LYS A 62 4.14 -4.17 16.98
C LYS A 62 4.41 -3.59 18.37
N ASN A 63 3.77 -2.47 18.72
CA ASN A 63 3.99 -1.75 19.97
C ASN A 63 2.98 -2.12 21.09
N SER A 64 2.25 -3.24 20.96
CA SER A 64 1.17 -3.69 21.88
C SER A 64 1.32 -5.14 22.32
#